data_AF-A0A6J1ASK2-F1
#
_entry.id   AF-A0A6J1ASK2-F1
#
_cell.length_a   1.000
_cell.length_b   1.000
_cell.length_c   1.000
_cell.angle_alpha   90.00
_cell.angle_beta   90.00
_cell.angle_gamma   90.00
#
_symmetry.space_group_name_H-M   'P 1'
#
loop_
_entity.id
_entity.type
_entity.pdbx_description
1 polymer ?
#
loop_
_entity_poly.entity_id
_entity_poly.type
_entity_poly.pdbx_seq_one_letter_code
_entity_poly.pdbx_strand_id
1 'polypeptide(L)'
;MYEGSKTRITNVTSGCFSNIETTSFHSLIPLQAFSITHTITKQLLRKTDTSNRTSRKMGFDDLHSDVKKCVNLRLCNVSGCMTEILEVHADHPSFHVVYVPGNPGIITFYKEFVESLFELFGGTASVSAVGYAGQTEKNWEDGKLFSLQEQIDHKMEFIKGQNIKVPLVLVGHSIGSYISLEMLRRLPKKAVYCIGLYPFLALNLQSKKQSTIVRIAMSRVLSATLSFLVASLGLLPRQVLRLIFKLSVGKSWSNTALEAGCSHLSQYHTMRNVLFMARTEFRKLSETPDWEFMRENQDKIAFMYGIDDHWGPLKMFEEISKQHRALLYQLKGGDTHIVSLY
;
A
#
# COMPACT_ATOMS: atom_id res chain seq x y z
N MET A 1 0.87 -48.64 -20.75
CA MET A 1 0.59 -49.08 -19.36
C MET A 1 1.82 -48.70 -18.55
N TYR A 2 1.82 -47.58 -17.82
CA TYR A 2 1.55 -47.47 -16.35
C TYR A 2 2.37 -48.52 -15.58
N GLU A 3 3.30 -48.21 -14.66
CA GLU A 3 3.36 -47.27 -13.52
C GLU A 3 4.83 -46.81 -13.34
N GLY A 4 5.24 -45.71 -12.69
CA GLY A 4 4.67 -44.95 -11.58
C GLY A 4 5.70 -44.89 -10.43
N SER A 5 6.81 -44.15 -10.55
CA SER A 5 7.78 -43.95 -9.47
C SER A 5 7.57 -42.59 -8.78
N LYS A 6 6.90 -42.66 -7.62
CA LYS A 6 6.76 -41.58 -6.64
C LYS A 6 8.12 -41.32 -5.96
N THR A 7 8.65 -40.11 -6.08
CA THR A 7 9.75 -39.65 -5.22
C THR A 7 9.17 -39.01 -3.97
N ARG A 8 9.68 -39.51 -2.84
CA ARG A 8 9.16 -39.42 -1.48
C ARG A 8 9.48 -38.04 -0.86
N ILE A 9 8.44 -37.40 -0.31
CA ILE A 9 8.54 -36.23 0.57
C ILE A 9 9.19 -36.69 1.88
N THR A 10 10.31 -36.07 2.26
CA THR A 10 10.91 -36.25 3.58
C THR A 10 10.33 -35.25 4.57
N ASN A 11 9.53 -35.77 5.50
CA ASN A 11 9.19 -35.14 6.77
C ASN A 11 10.45 -34.94 7.60
N VAL A 12 10.61 -33.75 8.20
CA VAL A 12 11.51 -33.55 9.36
C VAL A 12 10.68 -32.97 10.51
N THR A 13 10.28 -33.91 11.37
CA THR A 13 10.09 -33.88 12.82
C THR A 13 9.89 -32.54 13.55
N SER A 14 8.75 -32.48 14.24
CA SER A 14 8.48 -31.70 15.45
C SER A 14 9.43 -32.06 16.60
N GLY A 15 9.91 -31.05 17.31
CA GLY A 15 10.66 -31.20 18.57
C GLY A 15 10.69 -29.87 19.33
N CYS A 16 10.19 -29.91 20.56
CA CYS A 16 9.97 -28.81 21.50
C CYS A 16 11.16 -27.85 21.66
N PHE A 17 10.88 -26.54 21.67
CA PHE A 17 11.42 -25.62 22.66
C PHE A 17 10.32 -24.64 23.09
N SER A 18 9.79 -24.92 24.27
CA SER A 18 9.03 -24.00 25.11
C SER A 18 9.91 -22.85 25.59
N ASN A 19 9.29 -21.68 25.73
CA ASN A 19 9.75 -20.50 26.48
C ASN A 19 10.93 -19.72 25.88
N ILE A 20 10.60 -18.76 25.00
CA ILE A 20 11.33 -17.48 24.95
C ILE A 20 10.31 -16.35 24.98
N GLU A 21 10.59 -15.43 25.89
CA GLU A 21 9.79 -14.32 26.35
C GLU A 21 9.44 -13.32 25.24
N THR A 22 8.34 -12.62 25.49
CA THR A 22 7.83 -11.44 24.79
C THR A 22 8.94 -10.47 24.39
N THR A 23 9.35 -10.52 23.12
CA THR A 23 10.12 -9.47 22.47
C THR A 23 9.18 -8.66 21.58
N SER A 24 9.13 -7.36 21.84
CA SER A 24 8.24 -6.38 21.22
C SER A 24 8.42 -6.31 19.69
N PHE A 25 7.30 -6.30 18.97
CA PHE A 25 7.16 -6.22 17.51
C PHE A 25 7.83 -5.01 16.82
N HIS A 26 8.38 -4.04 17.57
CA HIS A 26 9.15 -2.91 17.03
C HIS A 26 10.50 -3.30 16.38
N SER A 27 10.96 -4.55 16.49
CA SER A 27 12.29 -4.98 16.04
C SER A 27 12.34 -5.70 14.68
N LEU A 28 11.21 -6.07 14.07
CA LEU A 28 11.18 -6.85 12.81
C LEU A 28 10.89 -6.00 11.55
N ILE A 29 10.23 -4.85 11.70
CA ILE A 29 10.02 -3.86 10.63
C ILE A 29 11.36 -3.34 10.05
N PRO A 30 12.40 -3.03 10.87
CA PRO A 30 13.67 -2.51 10.35
C PRO A 30 14.42 -3.50 9.44
N LEU A 31 14.37 -4.81 9.72
CA LEU A 31 15.09 -5.84 8.96
C LEU A 31 14.51 -6.08 7.57
N GLN A 32 13.20 -5.91 7.41
CA GLN A 32 12.49 -6.19 6.16
C GLN A 32 12.41 -4.97 5.25
N ALA A 33 12.22 -3.78 5.85
CA ALA A 33 12.42 -2.49 5.20
C ALA A 33 13.86 -2.33 4.67
N PHE A 34 14.86 -2.89 5.38
CA PHE A 34 16.25 -2.94 4.94
C PHE A 34 16.46 -3.77 3.67
N SER A 35 15.78 -4.90 3.48
CA SER A 35 15.88 -5.71 2.25
C SER A 35 15.28 -5.00 1.02
N ILE A 36 14.14 -4.34 1.22
CA ILE A 36 13.45 -3.53 0.21
C ILE A 36 14.32 -2.35 -0.19
N THR A 37 14.90 -1.65 0.78
CA THR A 37 15.76 -0.48 0.53
C THR A 37 17.10 -0.89 -0.04
N HIS A 38 17.68 -2.00 0.40
CA HIS A 38 18.87 -2.53 -0.24
C HIS A 38 18.59 -2.86 -1.71
N THR A 39 17.40 -3.35 -2.05
CA THR A 39 17.00 -3.62 -3.43
C THR A 39 16.74 -2.33 -4.22
N ILE A 40 15.94 -1.40 -3.68
CA ILE A 40 15.64 -0.09 -4.28
C ILE A 40 16.93 0.70 -4.49
N THR A 41 17.75 0.85 -3.45
CA THR A 41 19.03 1.56 -3.50
C THR A 41 19.99 0.86 -4.47
N LYS A 42 20.10 -0.47 -4.46
CA LYS A 42 20.97 -1.19 -5.42
C LYS A 42 20.50 -1.08 -6.87
N GLN A 43 19.19 -0.99 -7.12
CA GLN A 43 18.65 -0.83 -8.47
C GLN A 43 18.68 0.62 -8.97
N LEU A 44 18.39 1.59 -8.09
CA LEU A 44 18.57 3.01 -8.39
C LEU A 44 20.06 3.32 -8.64
N LEU A 45 20.96 2.80 -7.80
CA LEU A 45 22.42 2.93 -7.99
C LEU A 45 22.88 2.29 -9.31
N ARG A 46 22.38 1.08 -9.65
CA ARG A 46 22.68 0.42 -10.94
C ARG A 46 22.20 1.21 -12.15
N LYS A 47 21.08 1.94 -12.06
CA LYS A 47 20.56 2.80 -13.14
C LYS A 47 21.28 4.16 -13.22
N THR A 48 21.85 4.66 -12.12
CA THR A 48 22.69 5.87 -12.14
C THR A 48 24.12 5.60 -12.60
N ASP A 49 24.66 4.39 -12.35
CA ASP A 49 26.03 4.01 -12.73
C ASP A 49 26.24 3.89 -14.25
N THR A 50 25.16 3.72 -15.02
CA THR A 50 25.22 3.74 -16.50
C THR A 50 25.23 5.15 -17.08
N SER A 51 25.13 6.20 -16.25
CA SER A 51 24.98 7.59 -16.71
C SER A 51 26.09 8.55 -16.30
N ASN A 52 26.98 8.29 -15.33
CA ASN A 52 28.07 9.22 -15.03
C ASN A 52 29.20 8.59 -14.20
N ARG A 53 30.34 8.40 -14.84
CA ARG A 53 31.60 8.03 -14.18
C ARG A 53 32.33 9.31 -13.78
N THR A 54 32.10 9.81 -12.57
CA THR A 54 33.04 10.73 -11.91
C THR A 54 33.19 10.35 -10.44
N SER A 55 34.37 9.86 -10.09
CA SER A 55 34.75 9.54 -8.73
C SER A 55 34.83 10.82 -7.89
N ARG A 56 33.99 10.96 -6.87
CA ARG A 56 34.26 11.86 -5.74
C ARG A 56 34.44 11.02 -4.48
N LYS A 57 35.62 11.11 -3.88
CA LYS A 57 35.92 10.61 -2.54
C LYS A 57 34.99 11.33 -1.55
N MET A 58 34.20 10.58 -0.78
CA MET A 58 33.46 11.12 0.35
C MET A 58 34.45 11.39 1.49
N GLY A 59 34.64 12.67 1.80
CA GLY A 59 35.09 13.08 3.13
C GLY A 59 33.92 12.93 4.09
N PHE A 60 34.16 12.26 5.20
CA PHE A 60 33.34 12.41 6.41
C PHE A 60 33.62 13.81 6.93
N ASP A 61 32.65 14.70 6.80
CA ASP A 61 32.44 15.87 7.66
C ASP A 61 31.21 16.61 7.12
N ASP A 62 30.03 16.30 7.66
CA ASP A 62 28.99 17.32 7.78
C ASP A 62 28.07 16.95 8.94
N LEU A 63 28.26 17.69 10.03
CA LEU A 63 27.47 17.68 11.25
C LEU A 63 26.13 18.38 10.95
N HIS A 64 25.19 17.67 10.32
CA HIS A 64 23.84 18.19 10.10
C HIS A 64 23.03 18.15 11.41
N SER A 65 22.44 19.30 11.75
CA SER A 65 21.58 19.51 12.91
C SER A 65 20.50 18.42 13.06
N ASP A 66 20.49 17.72 14.20
CA ASP A 66 19.58 16.65 14.62
C ASP A 66 18.11 17.09 14.83
N VAL A 67 17.51 17.78 13.86
CA VAL A 67 16.05 17.97 13.86
C VAL A 67 15.43 16.80 13.10
N LYS A 68 14.92 15.81 13.84
CA LYS A 68 14.16 14.70 13.27
C LYS A 68 12.97 15.26 12.47
N LYS A 69 13.03 15.17 11.14
CA LYS A 69 11.92 15.58 10.27
C LYS A 69 10.74 14.63 10.48
N CYS A 70 9.61 15.19 10.91
CA CYS A 70 8.38 14.43 11.10
C CYS A 70 7.50 14.47 9.85
N VAL A 71 6.72 13.42 9.65
CA VAL A 71 5.68 13.39 8.61
C VAL A 71 4.58 14.38 8.96
N ASN A 72 4.25 15.26 8.02
CA ASN A 72 3.21 16.25 8.13
C ASN A 72 1.93 15.76 7.44
N LEU A 73 0.80 15.80 8.14
CA LEU A 73 -0.52 15.63 7.53
C LEU A 73 -1.03 17.00 7.08
N ARG A 74 -1.20 17.18 5.77
CA ARG A 74 -1.83 18.38 5.20
C ARG A 74 -3.07 18.05 4.38
N LEU A 75 -3.95 19.03 4.30
CA LEU A 75 -5.08 19.02 3.40
C LEU A 75 -4.73 19.79 2.12
N CYS A 76 -4.98 19.21 0.96
CA CYS A 76 -4.64 19.75 -0.35
C CYS A 76 -5.84 19.70 -1.28
N ASN A 77 -6.09 20.77 -2.04
CA ASN A 77 -7.00 20.69 -3.17
C ASN A 77 -6.27 20.01 -4.35
N VAL A 78 -6.79 18.89 -4.84
CA VAL A 78 -6.29 18.17 -6.02
C VAL A 78 -7.44 18.12 -7.03
N SER A 79 -7.35 18.95 -8.08
CA SER A 79 -8.36 19.04 -9.14
C SER A 79 -9.79 19.22 -8.62
N GLY A 80 -9.97 20.10 -7.63
CA GLY A 80 -11.27 20.40 -7.02
C GLY A 80 -11.70 19.46 -5.88
N CYS A 81 -10.87 18.50 -5.48
CA CYS A 81 -11.17 17.57 -4.38
C CYS A 81 -10.25 17.82 -3.18
N MET A 82 -10.80 17.97 -1.98
CA MET A 82 -9.98 18.12 -0.77
C MET A 82 -9.42 16.77 -0.33
N THR A 83 -8.11 16.68 -0.28
CA THR A 83 -7.36 15.42 -0.09
C THR A 83 -6.39 15.54 1.06
N GLU A 84 -6.39 14.54 1.93
CA GLU A 84 -5.39 14.38 2.98
C GLU A 84 -4.13 13.74 2.41
N ILE A 85 -2.98 14.35 2.72
CA ILE A 85 -1.68 13.94 2.21
C ILE A 85 -0.71 13.91 3.38
N LEU A 86 0.01 12.79 3.53
CA LEU A 86 1.15 12.71 4.43
C LEU A 86 2.41 13.01 3.63
N GLU A 87 3.18 14.01 4.06
CA GLU A 87 4.40 14.40 3.35
C GLU A 87 5.57 14.61 4.30
N VAL A 88 6.75 14.25 3.80
CA VAL A 88 8.02 14.54 4.43
C VAL A 88 9.06 14.77 3.35
N HIS A 89 9.79 15.89 3.44
CA HIS A 89 10.72 16.33 2.41
C HIS A 89 12.16 16.22 2.88
N ALA A 90 12.96 15.48 2.12
CA ALA A 90 14.42 15.58 2.19
C ALA A 90 14.88 16.95 1.66
N ASP A 91 16.02 17.45 2.13
CA ASP A 91 16.57 18.73 1.66
C ASP A 91 17.08 18.61 0.21
N HIS A 92 17.71 17.48 -0.09
CA HIS A 92 18.32 17.19 -1.39
C HIS A 92 17.92 15.80 -1.90
N PRO A 93 16.63 15.57 -2.20
CA PRO A 93 16.15 14.28 -2.64
C PRO A 93 16.76 13.91 -4.01
N SER A 94 17.28 12.69 -4.12
CA SER A 94 17.67 12.11 -5.41
C SER A 94 16.46 11.54 -6.17
N PHE A 95 15.39 11.19 -5.45
CA PHE A 95 14.13 10.72 -6.00
C PHE A 95 12.98 11.06 -5.04
N HIS A 96 11.73 10.90 -5.51
CA HIS A 96 10.53 11.12 -4.71
C HIS A 96 9.68 9.86 -4.70
N VAL A 97 9.28 9.44 -3.51
CA VAL A 97 8.39 8.29 -3.33
C VAL A 97 6.95 8.77 -3.28
N VAL A 98 6.11 8.18 -4.13
CA VAL A 98 4.67 8.42 -4.12
C VAL A 98 4.01 7.15 -3.59
N TYR A 99 3.45 7.25 -2.39
CA TYR A 99 2.74 6.15 -1.75
C TYR A 99 1.24 6.25 -2.04
N VAL A 100 0.67 5.15 -2.56
CA VAL A 100 -0.75 5.01 -2.86
C VAL A 100 -1.36 3.94 -1.93
N PRO A 101 -2.30 4.30 -1.05
CA PRO A 101 -2.86 3.38 -0.05
C PRO A 101 -3.77 2.31 -0.67
N GLY A 102 -4.25 1.39 0.16
CA GLY A 102 -5.32 0.45 -0.21
C GLY A 102 -6.71 1.09 -0.19
N ASN A 103 -7.75 0.27 -0.14
CA ASN A 103 -9.12 0.69 0.16
C ASN A 103 -9.53 0.08 1.50
N PRO A 104 -9.84 0.88 2.54
CA PRO A 104 -9.96 2.34 2.56
C PRO A 104 -8.63 3.08 2.32
N GLY A 105 -8.71 4.20 1.60
CA GLY A 105 -7.61 5.12 1.28
C GLY A 105 -7.47 6.27 2.28
N ILE A 106 -7.77 6.01 3.55
CA ILE A 106 -7.57 6.95 4.66
C ILE A 106 -6.07 6.97 4.98
N ILE A 107 -5.41 8.09 4.68
CA ILE A 107 -3.95 8.11 4.61
C ILE A 107 -3.28 8.00 5.98
N THR A 108 -3.96 8.43 7.04
CA THR A 108 -3.46 8.40 8.42
C THR A 108 -3.28 6.98 8.96
N PHE A 109 -3.92 5.97 8.36
CA PHE A 109 -3.60 4.57 8.64
C PHE A 109 -2.12 4.25 8.36
N TYR A 110 -1.51 4.94 7.40
CA TYR A 110 -0.16 4.64 6.90
C TYR A 110 0.91 5.56 7.48
N LYS A 111 0.60 6.36 8.51
CA LYS A 111 1.53 7.36 9.05
C LYS A 111 2.86 6.76 9.50
N GLU A 112 2.81 5.74 10.35
CA GLU A 112 4.01 5.09 10.90
C GLU A 112 4.81 4.38 9.80
N PHE A 113 4.13 3.83 8.80
CA PHE A 113 4.76 3.25 7.62
C PHE A 113 5.50 4.31 6.79
N VAL A 114 4.88 5.47 6.52
CA VAL A 114 5.49 6.57 5.76
C VAL A 114 6.68 7.17 6.53
N GLU A 115 6.57 7.30 7.85
CA GLU A 115 7.68 7.71 8.72
C GLU A 115 8.85 6.74 8.63
N SER A 116 8.59 5.43 8.77
CA SER A 116 9.59 4.38 8.64
C SER A 116 10.25 4.38 7.26
N LEU A 117 9.46 4.60 6.21
CA LEU A 117 9.94 4.64 4.83
C LEU A 117 10.89 5.83 4.59
N PHE A 118 10.57 7.00 5.16
CA PHE A 118 11.45 8.17 5.07
C PHE A 118 12.75 8.00 5.86
N GLU A 119 12.66 7.52 7.11
CA GLU A 119 13.84 7.24 7.94
C GLU A 119 14.80 6.28 7.25
N LEU A 120 14.25 5.23 6.63
CA LEU A 120 14.97 4.21 5.90
C LEU A 120 15.72 4.75 4.67
N PHE A 121 15.18 5.77 3.99
CA PHE A 121 15.87 6.41 2.88
C PHE A 121 16.94 7.42 3.32
N GLY A 122 17.07 7.71 4.62
CA GLY A 122 18.20 8.47 5.17
C GLY A 122 18.42 9.83 4.50
N GLY A 123 17.34 10.52 4.12
CA GLY A 123 17.41 11.82 3.44
C GLY A 123 17.65 11.77 1.93
N THR A 124 17.74 10.59 1.31
CA THR A 124 17.89 10.46 -0.16
C THR A 124 16.57 10.62 -0.92
N ALA A 125 15.44 10.55 -0.23
CA ALA A 125 14.12 10.62 -0.83
C ALA A 125 13.16 11.51 -0.03
N SER A 126 12.35 12.27 -0.77
CA SER A 126 11.11 12.84 -0.23
C SER A 126 9.98 11.82 -0.39
N VAL A 127 8.99 11.82 0.51
CA VAL A 127 7.86 10.90 0.46
C VAL A 127 6.56 11.70 0.51
N SER A 128 5.65 11.43 -0.43
CA SER A 128 4.26 11.88 -0.39
C SER A 128 3.33 10.68 -0.45
N ALA A 129 2.47 10.53 0.54
CA ALA A 129 1.42 9.53 0.58
C ALA A 129 0.08 10.21 0.35
N VAL A 130 -0.69 9.75 -0.64
CA VAL A 130 -1.86 10.47 -1.14
C VAL A 130 -3.13 9.71 -0.79
N GLY A 131 -3.98 10.30 0.07
CA GLY A 131 -5.29 9.77 0.41
C GLY A 131 -6.25 9.74 -0.79
N TYR A 132 -7.41 9.11 -0.60
CA TYR A 132 -8.42 9.00 -1.65
C TYR A 132 -9.42 10.15 -1.58
N ALA A 133 -9.78 10.70 -2.74
CA ALA A 133 -10.84 11.70 -2.85
C ALA A 133 -12.15 11.14 -2.27
N GLY A 134 -12.87 11.94 -1.48
CA GLY A 134 -14.10 11.51 -0.80
C GLY A 134 -13.92 10.54 0.36
N GLN A 135 -12.69 10.26 0.82
CA GLN A 135 -12.38 9.42 1.98
C GLN A 135 -11.61 10.17 3.09
N THR A 136 -11.93 11.45 3.28
CA THR A 136 -11.38 12.33 4.33
C THR A 136 -12.30 12.40 5.56
N GLU A 137 -11.81 12.91 6.69
CA GLU A 137 -12.62 13.00 7.93
C GLU A 137 -13.88 13.87 7.72
N LYS A 138 -13.78 14.95 6.95
CA LYS A 138 -14.91 15.84 6.65
C LYS A 138 -15.45 15.60 5.25
N ASN A 139 -16.77 15.77 5.08
CA ASN A 139 -17.39 15.67 3.77
C ASN A 139 -17.19 16.96 2.95
N TRP A 140 -16.02 17.13 2.36
CA TRP A 140 -15.72 18.30 1.53
C TRP A 140 -16.39 18.26 0.15
N GLU A 141 -16.69 17.05 -0.34
CA GLU A 141 -17.15 16.81 -1.71
C GLU A 141 -18.67 16.56 -1.78
N ASP A 142 -19.43 16.98 -0.76
CA ASP A 142 -20.89 16.89 -0.69
C ASP A 142 -21.46 15.51 -1.02
N GLY A 143 -20.75 14.44 -0.58
CA GLY A 143 -21.16 13.06 -0.79
C GLY A 143 -20.92 12.53 -2.21
N LYS A 144 -20.17 13.26 -3.05
CA LYS A 144 -19.72 12.77 -4.35
C LYS A 144 -18.96 11.44 -4.19
N LEU A 145 -19.24 10.52 -5.11
CA LEU A 145 -18.64 9.19 -5.13
C LEU A 145 -17.56 9.12 -6.21
N PHE A 146 -16.43 8.50 -5.89
CA PHE A 146 -15.27 8.41 -6.77
C PHE A 146 -14.96 6.96 -7.12
N SER A 147 -14.94 6.66 -8.42
CA SER A 147 -14.59 5.36 -8.98
C SER A 147 -13.08 5.10 -8.94
N LEU A 148 -12.66 3.85 -9.15
CA LEU A 148 -11.25 3.50 -9.31
C LEU A 148 -10.56 4.33 -10.40
N GLN A 149 -11.23 4.58 -11.54
CA GLN A 149 -10.65 5.38 -12.62
C GLN A 149 -10.46 6.84 -12.20
N GLU A 150 -11.47 7.46 -11.58
CA GLU A 150 -11.35 8.82 -11.04
C GLU A 150 -10.27 8.91 -9.96
N GLN A 151 -10.11 7.85 -9.15
CA GLN A 151 -9.01 7.77 -8.19
C GLN A 151 -7.65 7.70 -8.89
N ILE A 152 -7.48 6.98 -10.00
CA ILE A 152 -6.24 6.99 -10.78
C ILE A 152 -5.97 8.39 -11.33
N ASP A 153 -6.97 9.02 -11.94
CA ASP A 153 -6.84 10.36 -12.53
C ASP A 153 -6.50 11.39 -11.45
N HIS A 154 -7.10 11.27 -10.27
CA HIS A 154 -6.79 12.10 -9.11
C HIS A 154 -5.30 12.03 -8.68
N LYS A 155 -4.69 10.84 -8.66
CA LYS A 155 -3.25 10.73 -8.33
C LYS A 155 -2.39 11.32 -9.45
N MET A 156 -2.82 11.21 -10.70
CA MET A 156 -2.13 11.85 -11.83
C MET A 156 -2.17 13.38 -11.73
N GLU A 157 -3.32 13.96 -11.36
CA GLU A 157 -3.44 15.40 -11.14
C GLU A 157 -2.63 15.88 -9.93
N PHE A 158 -2.55 15.10 -8.85
CA PHE A 158 -1.63 15.39 -7.75
C PHE A 158 -0.18 15.51 -8.24
N ILE A 159 0.32 14.54 -9.02
CA ILE A 159 1.70 14.56 -9.51
C ILE A 159 1.97 15.75 -10.44
N LYS A 160 0.99 16.13 -11.27
CA LYS A 160 1.09 17.35 -12.10
C LYS A 160 1.18 18.60 -11.23
N GLY A 161 0.30 18.71 -10.23
CA GLY A 161 0.23 19.86 -9.32
C GLY A 161 1.46 20.05 -8.43
N GLN A 162 2.11 18.96 -8.00
CA GLN A 162 3.30 19.02 -7.15
C GLN A 162 4.59 19.43 -7.89
N ASN A 163 4.60 19.43 -9.23
CA ASN A 163 5.77 19.79 -10.04
C ASN A 163 7.09 19.11 -9.59
N ILE A 164 7.02 17.83 -9.20
CA ILE A 164 8.18 17.09 -8.70
C ILE A 164 9.22 16.98 -9.83
N LYS A 165 10.44 17.48 -9.62
CA LYS A 165 11.48 17.51 -10.67
C LYS A 165 12.34 16.25 -10.72
N VAL A 166 12.40 15.52 -9.61
CA VAL A 166 13.22 14.30 -9.47
C VAL A 166 12.46 13.06 -9.97
N PRO A 167 13.16 11.95 -10.27
CA PRO A 167 12.53 10.67 -10.60
C PRO A 167 11.55 10.19 -9.54
N LEU A 168 10.50 9.48 -9.96
CA LEU A 168 9.47 8.94 -9.08
C LEU A 168 9.67 7.45 -8.82
N VAL A 169 9.55 7.05 -7.56
CA VAL A 169 9.35 5.66 -7.15
C VAL A 169 7.90 5.54 -6.66
N LEU A 170 7.12 4.68 -7.30
CA LEU A 170 5.73 4.44 -6.95
C LEU A 170 5.65 3.27 -5.98
N VAL A 171 4.93 3.43 -4.88
CA VAL A 171 4.68 2.36 -3.91
C VAL A 171 3.19 2.28 -3.68
N GLY A 172 2.59 1.14 -4.00
CA GLY A 172 1.16 0.92 -3.86
C GLY A 172 0.87 -0.19 -2.87
N HIS A 173 -0.12 -0.04 -2.00
CA HIS A 173 -0.62 -1.11 -1.15
C HIS A 173 -1.97 -1.64 -1.64
N SER A 174 -2.17 -2.97 -1.70
CA SER A 174 -3.43 -3.57 -2.12
C SER A 174 -3.89 -3.03 -3.48
N ILE A 175 -5.09 -2.47 -3.61
CA ILE A 175 -5.56 -1.81 -4.84
C ILE A 175 -4.67 -0.62 -5.27
N GLY A 176 -3.99 0.04 -4.33
CA GLY A 176 -2.99 1.07 -4.62
C GLY A 176 -1.84 0.55 -5.48
N SER A 177 -1.57 -0.76 -5.47
CA SER A 177 -0.62 -1.40 -6.39
C SER A 177 -1.10 -1.32 -7.85
N TYR A 178 -2.38 -1.60 -8.10
CA TYR A 178 -2.97 -1.45 -9.44
C TYR A 178 -2.94 0.01 -9.89
N ILE A 179 -3.31 0.95 -9.01
CA ILE A 179 -3.23 2.39 -9.29
C ILE A 179 -1.79 2.80 -9.62
N SER A 180 -0.80 2.29 -8.87
CA SER A 180 0.62 2.59 -9.11
C SER A 180 1.12 2.04 -10.46
N LEU A 181 0.62 0.87 -10.90
CA LEU A 181 0.92 0.35 -12.24
C LEU A 181 0.31 1.24 -13.34
N GLU A 182 -0.93 1.71 -13.16
CA GLU A 182 -1.56 2.66 -14.09
C GLU A 182 -0.80 3.99 -14.14
N MET A 183 -0.31 4.46 -12.99
CA MET A 183 0.56 5.64 -12.93
C MET A 183 1.90 5.41 -13.64
N LEU A 184 2.54 4.25 -13.46
CA LEU A 184 3.76 3.87 -14.18
C LEU A 184 3.54 3.91 -15.71
N ARG A 185 2.42 3.35 -16.17
CA ARG A 185 2.03 3.35 -17.59
C ARG A 185 1.88 4.76 -18.15
N ARG A 186 1.33 5.69 -17.35
CA ARG A 186 1.09 7.08 -17.76
C ARG A 186 2.29 8.01 -17.55
N LEU A 187 3.29 7.58 -16.78
CA LEU A 187 4.51 8.34 -16.46
C LEU A 187 5.80 7.61 -16.86
N PRO A 188 5.92 7.01 -18.07
CA PRO A 188 7.01 6.07 -18.39
C PRO A 188 8.41 6.68 -18.36
N LYS A 189 8.51 8.01 -18.48
CA LYS A 189 9.78 8.78 -18.39
C LYS A 189 10.10 9.26 -16.97
N LYS A 190 9.10 9.37 -16.10
CA LYS A 190 9.25 9.98 -14.77
C LYS A 190 9.21 8.94 -13.65
N ALA A 191 8.33 7.95 -13.75
CA ALA A 191 8.29 6.81 -12.85
C ALA A 191 9.37 5.80 -13.25
N VAL A 192 10.39 5.66 -12.39
CA VAL A 192 11.55 4.79 -12.65
C VAL A 192 11.40 3.41 -12.01
N TYR A 193 10.55 3.30 -10.99
CA TYR A 193 10.27 2.05 -10.29
C TYR A 193 8.86 2.03 -9.69
N CYS A 194 8.26 0.85 -9.58
CA CYS A 194 6.94 0.60 -9.01
C CYS A 194 6.96 -0.64 -8.12
N ILE A 195 6.50 -0.50 -6.88
CA ILE A 195 6.48 -1.55 -5.86
C ILE A 195 5.03 -1.77 -5.44
N GLY A 196 4.50 -2.96 -5.70
CA GLY A 196 3.19 -3.38 -5.19
C GLY A 196 3.33 -4.19 -3.91
N LEU A 197 2.86 -3.64 -2.80
CA LEU A 197 2.80 -4.27 -1.48
C LEU A 197 1.44 -4.96 -1.33
N TYR A 198 1.45 -6.27 -1.07
CA TYR A 198 0.24 -7.09 -0.92
C TYR A 198 -0.76 -6.82 -2.06
N PRO A 199 -0.33 -6.94 -3.33
CA PRO A 199 -1.02 -6.29 -4.44
C PRO A 199 -2.35 -6.97 -4.77
N PHE A 200 -3.39 -6.15 -4.99
CA PHE A 200 -4.69 -6.61 -5.49
C PHE A 200 -4.82 -6.29 -6.98
N LEU A 201 -4.53 -7.28 -7.84
CA LEU A 201 -4.45 -7.11 -9.30
C LEU A 201 -5.49 -7.92 -10.09
N ALA A 202 -6.19 -8.85 -9.45
CA ALA A 202 -7.20 -9.71 -10.03
C ALA A 202 -8.11 -10.25 -8.93
N LEU A 203 -9.38 -10.40 -9.25
CA LEU A 203 -10.39 -10.94 -8.34
C LEU A 203 -10.23 -12.44 -8.11
N ASN A 204 -10.34 -12.87 -6.84
CA ASN A 204 -10.45 -14.28 -6.50
C ASN A 204 -11.87 -14.65 -6.05
N LEU A 205 -12.73 -14.98 -7.01
CA LEU A 205 -14.12 -15.36 -6.74
C LEU A 205 -14.27 -16.65 -5.93
N GLN A 206 -13.20 -17.44 -5.74
CA GLN A 206 -13.24 -18.65 -4.92
C GLN A 206 -13.23 -18.34 -3.41
N SER A 207 -12.92 -17.10 -3.01
CA SER A 207 -13.00 -16.66 -1.63
C SER A 207 -14.45 -16.35 -1.20
N LYS A 208 -14.94 -17.05 -0.16
CA LYS A 208 -16.23 -16.76 0.48
C LYS A 208 -16.30 -15.35 1.08
N LYS A 209 -15.19 -14.84 1.63
CA LYS A 209 -15.12 -13.49 2.20
C LYS A 209 -15.21 -12.42 1.10
N GLN A 210 -14.41 -12.56 0.03
CA GLN A 210 -14.47 -11.64 -1.11
C GLN A 210 -15.86 -11.67 -1.76
N SER A 211 -16.47 -12.84 -1.94
CA SER A 211 -17.82 -12.98 -2.49
C SER A 211 -18.88 -12.19 -1.69
N THR A 212 -18.79 -12.21 -0.36
CA THR A 212 -19.70 -11.44 0.50
C THR A 212 -19.51 -9.93 0.33
N ILE A 213 -18.26 -9.47 0.31
CA ILE A 213 -17.92 -8.06 0.11
C ILE A 213 -18.38 -7.59 -1.28
N VAL A 214 -18.15 -8.40 -2.32
CA VAL A 214 -18.61 -8.14 -3.69
C VAL A 214 -20.14 -7.99 -3.71
N ARG A 215 -20.89 -8.89 -3.06
CA ARG A 215 -22.36 -8.81 -3.00
C ARG A 215 -22.84 -7.50 -2.38
N ILE A 216 -22.22 -7.09 -1.26
CA ILE A 216 -22.55 -5.84 -0.57
C ILE A 216 -22.21 -4.63 -1.44
N ALA A 217 -20.99 -4.57 -1.98
CA ALA A 217 -20.52 -3.43 -2.80
C ALA A 217 -21.32 -3.29 -4.11
N MET A 218 -21.70 -4.40 -4.75
CA MET A 218 -22.45 -4.38 -6.00
C MET A 218 -23.91 -3.94 -5.81
N SER A 219 -24.50 -4.15 -4.64
CA SER A 219 -25.86 -3.71 -4.31
C SER A 219 -25.88 -2.28 -3.77
N ARG A 220 -26.53 -1.37 -4.52
CA ARG A 220 -26.65 0.05 -4.11
C ARG A 220 -27.36 0.19 -2.76
N VAL A 221 -28.41 -0.60 -2.54
CA VAL A 221 -29.21 -0.57 -1.31
C VAL A 221 -28.38 -1.11 -0.14
N LEU A 222 -27.79 -2.30 -0.26
CA LEU A 222 -27.00 -2.88 0.84
C LEU A 222 -25.79 -2.02 1.18
N SER A 223 -25.11 -1.46 0.19
CA SER A 223 -23.99 -0.55 0.42
C SER A 223 -24.43 0.74 1.14
N ALA A 224 -25.55 1.34 0.75
CA ALA A 224 -26.07 2.54 1.41
C ALA A 224 -26.53 2.24 2.85
N THR A 225 -27.26 1.13 3.05
CA THR A 225 -27.70 0.68 4.37
C THR A 225 -26.51 0.39 5.28
N LEU A 226 -25.50 -0.35 4.81
CA LEU A 226 -24.29 -0.60 5.59
C LEU A 226 -23.56 0.69 5.95
N SER A 227 -23.43 1.62 5.00
CA SER A 227 -22.79 2.92 5.26
C SER A 227 -23.53 3.72 6.32
N PHE A 228 -24.87 3.69 6.31
CA PHE A 228 -25.70 4.33 7.33
C PHE A 228 -25.54 3.66 8.70
N LEU A 229 -25.50 2.32 8.75
CA LEU A 229 -25.28 1.56 9.98
C LEU A 229 -23.89 1.80 10.58
N VAL A 230 -22.84 1.91 9.75
CA VAL A 230 -21.51 2.28 10.23
C VAL A 230 -21.49 3.72 10.70
N ALA A 231 -22.18 4.63 9.99
CA ALA A 231 -22.25 6.03 10.38
C ALA A 231 -22.96 6.27 11.72
N SER A 232 -23.97 5.48 12.04
CA SER A 232 -24.63 5.56 13.35
C SER A 232 -23.72 5.16 14.51
N LEU A 233 -22.68 4.35 14.28
CA LEU A 233 -21.64 4.08 15.29
C LEU A 233 -20.83 5.35 15.64
N GLY A 234 -20.75 6.31 14.72
CA GLY A 234 -20.14 7.62 14.96
C GLY A 234 -20.86 8.47 16.01
N LEU A 235 -22.10 8.13 16.38
CA LEU A 235 -22.83 8.77 17.47
C LEU A 235 -22.39 8.30 18.86
N LEU A 236 -21.64 7.19 18.94
CA LEU A 236 -21.16 6.66 20.21
C LEU A 236 -20.00 7.51 20.76
N PRO A 237 -19.81 7.55 22.09
CA PRO A 237 -18.62 8.15 22.69
C PRO A 237 -17.34 7.56 22.10
N ARG A 238 -16.32 8.40 21.86
CA ARG A 238 -15.10 8.00 21.16
C ARG A 238 -14.39 6.82 21.82
N GLN A 239 -14.48 6.68 23.15
CA GLN A 239 -13.92 5.55 23.91
C GLN A 239 -14.62 4.22 23.56
N VAL A 240 -15.94 4.23 23.38
CA VAL A 240 -16.72 3.06 23.01
C VAL A 240 -16.42 2.67 21.56
N LEU A 241 -16.39 3.66 20.66
CA LEU A 241 -16.06 3.43 19.26
C LEU A 241 -14.65 2.82 19.11
N ARG A 242 -13.67 3.38 19.84
CA ARG A 242 -12.29 2.85 19.88
C ARG A 242 -12.25 1.41 20.39
N LEU A 243 -13.05 1.07 21.40
CA LEU A 243 -13.17 -0.32 21.88
C LEU A 243 -13.77 -1.24 20.80
N ILE A 244 -14.83 -0.82 20.11
CA ILE A 244 -15.44 -1.57 19.02
C ILE A 244 -14.42 -1.84 17.90
N PHE A 245 -13.67 -0.82 17.46
CA PHE A 245 -12.63 -0.99 16.45
C PHE A 245 -11.52 -1.92 16.93
N LYS A 246 -11.05 -1.77 18.17
CA LYS A 246 -10.03 -2.66 18.75
C LYS A 246 -10.50 -4.12 18.81
N LEU A 247 -11.75 -4.37 19.17
CA LEU A 247 -12.33 -5.71 19.20
C LEU A 247 -12.54 -6.30 17.80
N SER A 248 -12.90 -5.46 16.82
CA SER A 248 -13.19 -5.88 15.45
C SER A 248 -11.92 -6.22 14.66
N VAL A 249 -10.82 -5.54 14.96
CA VAL A 249 -9.62 -5.56 14.12
C VAL A 249 -8.43 -6.26 14.79
N GLY A 250 -8.50 -6.52 16.10
CA GLY A 250 -7.49 -7.29 16.84
C GLY A 250 -6.43 -6.42 17.52
N LYS A 251 -5.44 -7.06 18.16
CA LYS A 251 -4.43 -6.39 19.01
C LYS A 251 -3.30 -5.69 18.23
N SER A 252 -3.17 -5.94 16.93
CA SER A 252 -1.97 -5.54 16.18
C SER A 252 -1.96 -4.10 15.70
N TRP A 253 -3.09 -3.39 15.72
CA TRP A 253 -3.17 -2.05 15.16
C TRP A 253 -2.58 -0.98 16.08
N SER A 254 -1.77 -0.09 15.50
CA SER A 254 -1.30 1.13 16.15
C SER A 254 -2.45 2.02 16.66
N ASN A 255 -2.14 2.83 17.67
CA ASN A 255 -3.10 3.82 18.18
C ASN A 255 -3.53 4.79 17.09
N THR A 256 -2.61 5.16 16.20
CA THR A 256 -2.85 6.02 15.04
C THR A 256 -3.88 5.41 14.11
N ALA A 257 -3.74 4.11 13.78
CA ALA A 257 -4.68 3.42 12.91
C ALA A 257 -6.06 3.27 13.56
N LEU A 258 -6.13 2.99 14.87
CA LEU A 258 -7.41 2.96 15.59
C LEU A 258 -8.14 4.31 15.55
N GLU A 259 -7.42 5.42 15.78
CA GLU A 259 -8.01 6.76 15.71
C GLU A 259 -8.48 7.10 14.29
N ALA A 260 -7.69 6.77 13.27
CA ALA A 260 -8.07 6.96 11.87
C ALA A 260 -9.37 6.22 11.51
N GLY A 261 -9.52 4.98 11.97
CA GLY A 261 -10.75 4.20 11.80
C GLY A 261 -11.94 4.86 12.50
N CYS A 262 -11.76 5.31 13.73
CA CYS A 262 -12.80 5.98 14.50
C CYS A 262 -13.25 7.32 13.89
N SER A 263 -12.33 8.12 13.35
CA SER A 263 -12.67 9.44 12.80
C SER A 263 -13.22 9.39 11.38
N HIS A 264 -12.69 8.51 10.52
CA HIS A 264 -13.01 8.50 9.09
C HIS A 264 -14.03 7.44 8.70
N LEU A 265 -13.86 6.18 9.16
CA LEU A 265 -14.75 5.09 8.72
C LEU A 265 -16.14 5.20 9.31
N SER A 266 -16.28 5.89 10.45
CA SER A 266 -17.57 6.25 11.04
C SER A 266 -18.31 7.34 10.26
N GLN A 267 -17.73 7.89 9.19
CA GLN A 267 -18.40 8.88 8.36
C GLN A 267 -19.16 8.20 7.23
N TYR A 268 -20.41 8.63 7.02
CA TYR A 268 -21.27 8.10 5.97
C TYR A 268 -20.64 8.27 4.58
N HIS A 269 -20.15 9.47 4.24
CA HIS A 269 -19.57 9.75 2.92
C HIS A 269 -18.32 8.90 2.64
N THR A 270 -17.47 8.70 3.66
CA THR A 270 -16.27 7.88 3.55
C THR A 270 -16.63 6.42 3.30
N MET A 271 -17.52 5.82 4.10
CA MET A 271 -17.92 4.41 3.90
C MET A 271 -18.64 4.21 2.57
N ARG A 272 -19.44 5.19 2.13
CA ARG A 272 -20.06 5.18 0.79
C ARG A 272 -19.01 5.17 -0.31
N ASN A 273 -17.96 5.98 -0.20
CA ASN A 273 -16.86 6.01 -1.15
C ASN A 273 -16.03 4.73 -1.13
N VAL A 274 -15.74 4.16 0.04
CA VAL A 274 -15.04 2.87 0.20
C VAL A 274 -15.77 1.77 -0.56
N LEU A 275 -17.08 1.63 -0.34
CA LEU A 275 -17.89 0.58 -0.98
C LEU A 275 -18.13 0.85 -2.47
N PHE A 276 -18.32 2.11 -2.87
CA PHE A 276 -18.47 2.48 -4.27
C PHE A 276 -17.18 2.21 -5.05
N MET A 277 -16.03 2.58 -4.50
CA MET A 277 -14.74 2.30 -5.10
C MET A 277 -14.51 0.79 -5.21
N ALA A 278 -14.74 0.02 -4.13
CA ALA A 278 -14.63 -1.45 -4.13
C ALA A 278 -15.48 -2.08 -5.25
N ARG A 279 -16.70 -1.59 -5.47
CA ARG A 279 -17.54 -2.04 -6.59
C ARG A 279 -16.88 -1.82 -7.95
N THR A 280 -16.24 -0.67 -8.17
CA THR A 280 -15.55 -0.39 -9.43
C THR A 280 -14.23 -1.14 -9.57
N GLU A 281 -13.53 -1.39 -8.46
CA GLU A 281 -12.36 -2.27 -8.41
C GLU A 281 -12.73 -3.68 -8.86
N PHE A 282 -13.79 -4.25 -8.30
CA PHE A 282 -14.25 -5.59 -8.64
C PHE A 282 -14.67 -5.72 -10.11
N ARG A 283 -15.28 -4.69 -10.69
CA ARG A 283 -15.60 -4.69 -12.12
C ARG A 283 -14.36 -4.65 -13.00
N LYS A 284 -13.34 -3.89 -12.59
CA LYS A 284 -12.11 -3.77 -13.39
C LYS A 284 -11.24 -5.01 -13.24
N LEU A 285 -11.03 -5.49 -12.03
CA LEU A 285 -10.15 -6.60 -11.70
C LEU A 285 -10.78 -7.99 -11.94
N SER A 286 -12.01 -8.05 -12.46
CA SER A 286 -12.53 -9.28 -13.08
C SER A 286 -11.94 -9.54 -14.47
N GLU A 287 -11.36 -8.51 -15.10
CA GLU A 287 -10.64 -8.65 -16.36
C GLU A 287 -9.26 -9.30 -16.12
N THR A 288 -8.71 -9.94 -17.14
CA THR A 288 -7.35 -10.49 -17.09
C THR A 288 -6.33 -9.36 -16.92
N PRO A 289 -5.35 -9.50 -16.01
CA PRO A 289 -4.26 -8.53 -15.91
C PRO A 289 -3.53 -8.35 -17.23
N ASP A 290 -3.06 -7.12 -17.48
CA ASP A 290 -2.25 -6.80 -18.64
C ASP A 290 -0.82 -7.34 -18.48
N TRP A 291 -0.68 -8.63 -18.78
CA TRP A 291 0.59 -9.35 -18.66
C TRP A 291 1.66 -8.84 -19.63
N GLU A 292 1.25 -8.28 -20.77
CA GLU A 292 2.18 -7.72 -21.75
C GLU A 292 2.88 -6.49 -21.18
N PHE A 293 2.11 -5.52 -20.68
CA PHE A 293 2.67 -4.35 -20.02
C PHE A 293 3.61 -4.71 -18.85
N MET A 294 3.22 -5.68 -18.02
CA MET A 294 4.05 -6.11 -16.89
C MET A 294 5.37 -6.71 -17.37
N ARG A 295 5.35 -7.56 -18.41
CA ARG A 295 6.58 -8.15 -18.98
C ARG A 295 7.49 -7.10 -19.61
N GLU A 296 6.93 -6.13 -20.32
CA GLU A 296 7.70 -5.04 -20.94
C GLU A 296 8.36 -4.13 -19.91
N ASN A 297 7.79 -4.01 -18.71
CA ASN A 297 8.28 -3.15 -17.63
C ASN A 297 8.86 -3.95 -16.45
N GLN A 298 9.25 -5.21 -16.67
CA GLN A 298 9.69 -6.12 -15.63
C GLN A 298 10.89 -5.64 -14.81
N ASP A 299 11.77 -4.82 -15.40
CA ASP A 299 12.94 -4.22 -14.74
C ASP A 299 12.58 -3.01 -13.86
N LYS A 300 11.32 -2.56 -13.91
CA LYS A 300 10.77 -1.44 -13.14
C LYS A 300 9.75 -1.87 -12.09
N ILE A 301 9.31 -3.13 -12.08
CA ILE A 301 8.22 -3.59 -11.23
C ILE A 301 8.73 -4.63 -10.23
N ALA A 302 8.36 -4.44 -8.95
CA ALA A 302 8.50 -5.45 -7.90
C ALA A 302 7.16 -5.65 -7.19
N PHE A 303 6.91 -6.89 -6.77
CA PHE A 303 5.75 -7.23 -5.97
C PHE A 303 6.16 -7.97 -4.69
N MET A 304 5.50 -7.60 -3.60
CA MET A 304 5.71 -8.20 -2.28
C MET A 304 4.42 -8.87 -1.83
N TYR A 305 4.49 -10.16 -1.56
CA TYR A 305 3.34 -10.97 -1.16
C TYR A 305 3.55 -11.53 0.25
N GLY A 306 2.48 -11.52 1.06
CA GLY A 306 2.40 -12.33 2.28
C GLY A 306 1.88 -13.73 1.96
N ILE A 307 2.34 -14.72 2.72
CA ILE A 307 1.95 -16.13 2.53
C ILE A 307 0.46 -16.36 2.81
N ASP A 308 -0.12 -15.61 3.76
CA ASP A 308 -1.53 -15.72 4.19
C ASP A 308 -2.43 -14.60 3.63
N ASP A 309 -2.02 -13.96 2.54
CA ASP A 309 -2.78 -12.87 1.93
C ASP A 309 -4.04 -13.38 1.20
N HIS A 310 -5.21 -12.95 1.68
CA HIS A 310 -6.50 -13.32 1.11
C HIS A 310 -6.93 -12.47 -0.09
N TRP A 311 -6.25 -11.36 -0.35
CA TRP A 311 -6.55 -10.40 -1.43
C TRP A 311 -5.58 -10.52 -2.60
N GLY A 312 -4.33 -10.90 -2.33
CA GLY A 312 -3.38 -11.38 -3.34
C GLY A 312 -3.31 -12.90 -3.33
N PRO A 313 -4.15 -13.64 -4.09
CA PRO A 313 -4.13 -15.10 -4.06
C PRO A 313 -2.74 -15.63 -4.43
N LEU A 314 -2.26 -16.68 -3.75
CA LEU A 314 -1.01 -17.38 -4.09
C LEU A 314 -0.96 -17.77 -5.59
N LYS A 315 -2.13 -18.02 -6.18
CA LYS A 315 -2.29 -18.27 -7.62
C LYS A 315 -1.82 -17.10 -8.50
N MET A 316 -2.03 -15.85 -8.08
CA MET A 316 -1.53 -14.66 -8.79
C MET A 316 -0.01 -14.54 -8.64
N PHE A 317 0.52 -14.80 -7.44
CA PHE A 317 1.96 -14.93 -7.25
C PHE A 317 2.55 -16.00 -8.19
N GLU A 318 1.91 -17.17 -8.26
CA GLU A 318 2.32 -18.26 -9.14
C GLU A 318 2.21 -17.89 -10.63
N GLU A 319 1.11 -17.26 -11.04
CA GLU A 319 0.90 -16.80 -12.43
C GLU A 319 1.94 -15.75 -12.82
N ILE A 320 2.22 -14.77 -11.96
CA ILE A 320 3.30 -13.81 -12.17
C ILE A 320 4.63 -14.55 -12.21
N SER A 321 4.92 -15.46 -11.27
CA SER A 321 6.19 -16.21 -11.25
C SER A 321 6.40 -17.09 -12.49
N LYS A 322 5.32 -17.60 -13.10
CA LYS A 322 5.35 -18.40 -14.33
C LYS A 322 5.51 -17.53 -15.58
N GLN A 323 5.02 -16.29 -15.55
CA GLN A 323 5.01 -15.36 -16.68
C GLN A 323 6.13 -14.30 -16.62
N HIS A 324 6.85 -14.18 -15.51
CA HIS A 324 7.67 -13.01 -15.17
C HIS A 324 8.91 -13.38 -14.32
N ARG A 325 10.05 -12.72 -14.60
CA ARG A 325 11.23 -12.68 -13.70
C ARG A 325 11.20 -11.47 -12.75
N ALA A 326 10.03 -11.14 -12.22
CA ALA A 326 9.87 -9.99 -11.33
C ALA A 326 10.65 -10.31 -10.07
N LEU A 327 11.19 -9.29 -9.41
CA LEU A 327 11.64 -9.48 -8.04
C LEU A 327 10.41 -9.70 -7.17
N LEU A 328 10.05 -10.96 -7.03
CA LEU A 328 8.99 -11.45 -6.18
C LEU A 328 9.59 -11.74 -4.81
N TYR A 329 9.21 -10.94 -3.81
CA TYR A 329 9.59 -11.19 -2.43
C TYR A 329 8.42 -11.88 -1.72
N GLN A 330 8.66 -13.07 -1.20
CA GLN A 330 7.75 -13.76 -0.29
C GLN A 330 8.17 -13.46 1.15
N LEU A 331 7.25 -12.94 1.96
CA LEU A 331 7.47 -12.72 3.38
C LEU A 331 7.05 -13.96 4.19
N LYS A 332 8.00 -14.57 4.92
CA LYS A 332 7.72 -15.69 5.85
C LYS A 332 7.31 -15.13 7.20
N GLY A 333 6.02 -15.21 7.50
CA GLY A 333 5.37 -14.79 8.75
C GLY A 333 3.86 -14.94 8.59
N GLY A 334 3.10 -15.23 9.65
CA GLY A 334 1.64 -15.43 9.62
C GLY A 334 0.84 -14.14 9.39
N ASP A 335 1.33 -13.29 8.48
CA ASP A 335 0.91 -11.92 8.28
C ASP A 335 -0.29 -11.89 7.32
N THR A 336 -1.47 -11.62 7.88
CA THR A 336 -2.69 -11.38 7.09
C THR A 336 -2.63 -10.02 6.39
N HIS A 337 -3.32 -9.88 5.26
CA HIS A 337 -3.34 -8.72 4.33
C HIS A 337 -3.42 -7.32 4.97
N ILE A 338 -3.99 -7.22 6.17
CA ILE A 338 -4.24 -5.95 6.86
C ILE A 338 -3.21 -5.72 7.99
N VAL A 339 -2.53 -6.76 8.47
CA VAL A 339 -1.74 -6.71 9.72
C VAL A 339 -0.28 -6.35 9.49
N SER A 340 0.23 -6.43 8.26
CA SER A 340 1.64 -6.19 7.95
C SER A 340 2.04 -4.72 7.83
N LEU A 341 1.09 -3.78 7.87
CA LEU A 341 1.35 -2.34 7.66
C LEU A 341 0.81 -1.41 8.77
N TYR A 342 0.17 -1.95 9.83
CA TYR A 342 -0.56 -1.16 10.83
C TYR A 342 -0.24 -1.52 12.28
#